data_AF-A0A8H4SH57-F1
#
_entry.id   AF-A0A8H4SH57-F1
#
_cell.length_a   1.000
_cell.length_b   1.000
_cell.length_c   1.000
_cell.angle_alpha   90.00
_cell.angle_beta   90.00
_cell.angle_gamma   90.00
#
_symmetry.space_group_name_H-M   'P 1'
#
loop_
_entity.id
_entity.type
_entity.pdbx_description
1 polymer ?
#
loop_
_entity_poly.entity_id
_entity_poly.type
_entity_poly.pdbx_seq_one_letter_code
_entity_poly.pdbx_strand_id
1 'polypeptide(L)'
;MSTCSAHSQQLLIYALGTISGPPESQPPSSSLDVRQSEEFKKAEAYFLAARKRMGVLLGGSGMIEAQCFFLAGVYLMATLRQFQARPMFVQALVCCEGFHIPLPPNDPRHDENHTLQESIYWTCFKSELELRLELGLGNTTCLDLTYPALFPSPPKDLETQGETVWYFYLAEIALRRLGNRVLNYIYNCKPFGKSADVETIRDFEGQALGLLDSLPALLNPDTPNEAAHDENHEHSALRFILNGHAIDCFEMIYWPFVFDAIHEGLPHDPDLVAFARKGLHMYASRIESNEPGFYYRHHGTWLMLRSCTRSALVLCGAARRGLDTLLPHSWKNGVEQVMQMLRYWSSEAKDIASQLRILEDLMREVTEK
;
A
#
# COMPACT_ATOMS: atom_id res chain seq x y z
N MET A 1 -20.55 28.02 5.69
CA MET A 1 -19.41 27.07 5.56
C MET A 1 -19.89 25.63 5.58
N SER A 2 -20.58 25.16 6.64
CA SER A 2 -21.03 23.76 6.78
C SER A 2 -21.76 23.15 5.54
N THR A 3 -22.66 23.89 4.88
CA THR A 3 -23.37 23.41 3.68
C THR A 3 -22.46 23.24 2.45
N CYS A 4 -21.41 24.04 2.33
CA CYS A 4 -20.45 23.94 1.22
C CYS A 4 -19.49 22.76 1.42
N SER A 5 -19.08 22.50 2.67
CA SER A 5 -18.25 21.34 3.03
C SER A 5 -18.99 20.03 2.76
N ALA A 6 -20.27 19.93 3.17
CA ALA A 6 -21.10 18.75 2.94
C ALA A 6 -21.33 18.46 1.44
N HIS A 7 -21.61 19.49 0.62
CA HIS A 7 -21.75 19.30 -0.82
C HIS A 7 -20.42 18.88 -1.49
N SER A 8 -19.28 19.40 -1.02
CA SER A 8 -17.96 19.02 -1.56
C SER A 8 -17.66 17.55 -1.26
N GLN A 9 -17.95 17.10 -0.04
CA GLN A 9 -17.82 15.70 0.35
C GLN A 9 -18.68 14.77 -0.51
N GLN A 10 -19.95 15.10 -0.72
CA GLN A 10 -20.86 14.31 -1.56
C GLN A 10 -20.35 14.18 -3.00
N LEU A 11 -19.86 15.28 -3.59
CA LEU A 11 -19.29 15.26 -4.93
C LEU A 11 -18.04 14.38 -5.02
N LEU A 12 -17.19 14.35 -4.00
CA LEU A 12 -16.04 13.46 -3.94
C LEU A 12 -16.46 11.99 -3.82
N ILE A 13 -17.47 11.70 -2.99
CA ILE A 13 -18.05 10.35 -2.88
C ILE A 13 -18.61 9.89 -4.24
N TYR A 14 -19.33 10.76 -4.97
CA TYR A 14 -19.82 10.43 -6.30
C TYR A 14 -18.69 10.24 -7.32
N ALA A 15 -17.65 11.08 -7.27
CA ALA A 15 -16.48 10.91 -8.13
C ALA A 15 -15.81 9.55 -7.91
N LEU A 16 -15.57 9.17 -6.65
CA LEU A 16 -14.99 7.89 -6.27
C LEU A 16 -15.90 6.70 -6.63
N GLY A 17 -17.16 6.75 -6.22
CA GLY A 17 -18.12 5.68 -6.50
C GLY A 17 -18.35 5.42 -7.99
N THR A 18 -18.15 6.44 -8.84
CA THR A 18 -18.28 6.29 -10.30
C THR A 18 -17.06 5.59 -10.91
N ILE A 19 -15.85 5.72 -10.34
CA ILE A 19 -14.64 5.06 -10.85
C ILE A 19 -14.33 3.72 -10.17
N SER A 20 -14.84 3.50 -8.96
CA SER A 20 -14.65 2.29 -8.16
C SER A 20 -15.73 1.23 -8.41
N GLY A 21 -16.20 1.07 -9.66
CA GLY A 21 -17.19 0.04 -10.01
C GLY A 21 -16.73 -1.38 -9.67
N PRO A 22 -17.61 -2.40 -9.65
CA PRO A 22 -17.17 -3.78 -9.47
C PRO A 22 -16.23 -4.19 -10.61
N PRO A 23 -15.30 -5.14 -10.38
CA PRO A 23 -14.44 -5.64 -11.44
C PRO A 23 -15.30 -6.15 -12.61
N GLU A 24 -15.14 -5.55 -13.79
CA GLU A 24 -15.83 -6.03 -14.98
C GLU A 24 -15.30 -7.42 -15.34
N SER A 25 -16.18 -8.31 -15.80
CA SER A 25 -15.81 -9.69 -16.19
C SER A 25 -14.72 -9.74 -17.27
N GLN A 26 -14.56 -8.66 -18.06
CA GLN A 26 -13.42 -8.44 -18.94
C GLN A 26 -13.01 -6.98 -18.79
N PRO A 27 -11.78 -6.69 -18.32
CA PRO A 27 -11.30 -5.33 -18.30
C PRO A 27 -11.16 -4.81 -19.75
N PRO A 28 -11.33 -3.52 -19.99
CA PRO A 28 -11.08 -2.93 -21.30
C PRO A 28 -9.64 -3.17 -21.77
N SER A 29 -9.42 -3.04 -23.07
CA SER A 29 -8.11 -3.29 -23.68
C SER A 29 -7.00 -2.38 -23.16
N SER A 30 -7.34 -1.17 -22.72
CA SER A 30 -6.38 -0.21 -22.21
C SER A 30 -6.97 0.69 -21.13
N SER A 31 -6.10 1.21 -20.27
CA SER A 31 -6.45 2.24 -19.29
C SER A 31 -6.97 3.52 -19.96
N LEU A 32 -6.54 3.83 -21.19
CA LEU A 32 -7.03 4.96 -21.98
C LEU A 32 -8.51 4.83 -22.33
N ASP A 33 -8.98 3.62 -22.63
CA ASP A 33 -10.38 3.38 -22.97
C ASP A 33 -11.28 3.73 -21.77
N VAL A 34 -10.86 3.36 -20.55
CA VAL A 34 -11.55 3.77 -19.31
C VAL A 34 -11.55 5.29 -19.16
N ARG A 35 -10.43 5.97 -19.42
CA ARG A 35 -10.34 7.44 -19.35
C ARG A 35 -11.32 8.13 -20.31
N GLN A 36 -11.61 7.50 -21.45
CA GLN A 36 -12.50 8.02 -22.48
C GLN A 36 -13.97 7.66 -22.25
N SER A 37 -14.28 6.78 -21.30
CA SER A 37 -15.64 6.39 -20.96
C SER A 37 -16.44 7.56 -20.40
N GLU A 38 -17.77 7.51 -20.57
CA GLU A 38 -18.66 8.57 -20.06
C GLU A 38 -18.71 8.56 -18.53
N GLU A 39 -18.55 7.40 -17.90
CA GLU A 39 -18.44 7.23 -16.45
C GLU A 39 -17.23 7.97 -15.91
N PHE A 40 -16.05 7.78 -16.53
CA PHE A 40 -14.84 8.46 -16.10
C PHE A 40 -14.94 9.98 -16.30
N LYS A 41 -15.46 10.45 -17.44
CA LYS A 41 -15.69 11.88 -17.68
C LYS A 41 -16.63 12.49 -16.64
N LYS A 42 -17.69 11.75 -16.28
CA LYS A 42 -18.65 12.15 -15.24
C LYS A 42 -17.97 12.22 -13.86
N ALA A 43 -17.15 11.24 -13.52
CA ALA A 43 -16.37 11.25 -12.28
C ALA A 43 -15.42 12.45 -12.19
N GLU A 44 -14.70 12.75 -13.28
CA GLU A 44 -13.81 13.92 -13.34
C GLU A 44 -14.61 15.22 -13.23
N ALA A 45 -15.81 15.29 -13.81
CA ALA A 45 -16.69 16.45 -13.65
C ALA A 45 -17.11 16.65 -12.18
N TYR A 46 -17.47 15.59 -11.46
CA TYR A 46 -17.76 15.65 -10.02
C TYR A 46 -16.55 16.10 -9.21
N PHE A 47 -15.37 15.52 -9.47
CA PHE A 47 -14.14 15.91 -8.79
C PHE A 47 -13.77 17.37 -9.03
N LEU A 48 -13.83 17.84 -10.28
CA LEU A 48 -13.56 19.24 -10.63
C LEU A 48 -14.56 20.19 -9.95
N ALA A 49 -15.83 19.79 -9.85
CA ALA A 49 -16.85 20.54 -9.16
C ALA A 49 -16.60 20.59 -7.64
N ALA A 50 -16.14 19.50 -7.03
CA ALA A 50 -15.71 19.48 -5.62
C ALA A 50 -14.50 20.39 -5.42
N ARG A 51 -13.45 20.22 -6.23
CA ARG A 51 -12.20 20.99 -6.13
C ARG A 51 -12.40 22.50 -6.22
N LYS A 52 -13.32 22.97 -7.07
CA LYS A 52 -13.70 24.39 -7.16
C LYS A 52 -14.28 24.95 -5.85
N ARG A 53 -14.89 24.10 -5.03
CA ARG A 53 -15.51 24.47 -3.75
C ARG A 53 -14.57 24.28 -2.57
N MET A 54 -13.60 23.38 -2.68
CA MET A 54 -12.64 23.07 -1.59
C MET A 54 -11.79 24.27 -1.13
N GLY A 55 -11.70 25.35 -1.91
CA GLY A 55 -10.96 26.56 -1.51
C GLY A 55 -11.45 27.17 -0.18
N VAL A 56 -12.75 27.06 0.13
CA VAL A 56 -13.30 27.56 1.41
C VAL A 56 -12.93 26.70 2.62
N LEU A 57 -12.40 25.49 2.39
CA LEU A 57 -12.02 24.53 3.42
C LEU A 57 -10.59 24.74 3.92
N LEU A 58 -9.75 25.49 3.18
CA LEU A 58 -8.32 25.66 3.50
C LEU A 58 -8.04 26.31 4.86
N GLY A 59 -8.99 27.09 5.39
CA GLY A 59 -8.90 27.70 6.73
C GLY A 59 -9.70 26.97 7.80
N GLY A 60 -10.35 25.85 7.47
CA GLY A 60 -11.18 25.08 8.40
C GLY A 60 -10.41 23.97 9.09
N SER A 61 -10.74 23.72 10.35
CA SER A 61 -10.09 22.71 11.19
C SER A 61 -11.12 21.72 11.75
N GLY A 62 -11.90 21.11 10.86
CA GLY A 62 -13.02 20.23 11.19
C GLY A 62 -12.96 18.88 10.48
N MET A 63 -13.81 17.96 10.95
CA MET A 63 -13.85 16.58 10.45
C MET A 63 -14.17 16.51 8.96
N ILE A 64 -15.14 17.31 8.51
CA ILE A 64 -15.61 17.30 7.13
C ILE A 64 -14.52 17.84 6.20
N GLU A 65 -13.78 18.85 6.64
CA GLU A 65 -12.62 19.39 5.92
C GLU A 65 -11.56 18.31 5.74
N ALA A 66 -11.18 17.61 6.81
CA ALA A 66 -10.22 16.50 6.75
C ALA A 66 -10.69 15.39 5.80
N GLN A 67 -11.96 14.97 5.89
CA GLN A 67 -12.56 13.98 5.00
C GLN A 67 -12.57 14.45 3.53
N CYS A 68 -12.88 15.72 3.25
CA CYS A 68 -12.85 16.25 1.89
C CYS A 68 -11.43 16.20 1.30
N PHE A 69 -10.43 16.64 2.05
CA PHE A 69 -9.04 16.58 1.58
C PHE A 69 -8.57 15.13 1.41
N PHE A 70 -8.91 14.24 2.33
CA PHE A 70 -8.59 12.82 2.22
C PHE A 70 -9.20 12.19 0.96
N LEU A 71 -10.52 12.31 0.77
CA LEU A 71 -11.22 11.75 -0.40
C LEU A 71 -10.71 12.34 -1.73
N ALA A 72 -10.35 13.63 -1.75
CA ALA A 72 -9.71 14.23 -2.90
C ALA A 72 -8.34 13.60 -3.20
N GLY A 73 -7.54 13.34 -2.17
CA GLY A 73 -6.27 12.59 -2.29
C GLY A 73 -6.49 11.18 -2.83
N VAL A 74 -7.51 10.46 -2.32
CA VAL A 74 -7.87 9.11 -2.79
C VAL A 74 -8.24 9.11 -4.26
N TYR A 75 -9.06 10.07 -4.70
CA TYR A 75 -9.44 10.19 -6.12
C TYR A 75 -8.23 10.48 -7.02
N LEU A 76 -7.35 11.38 -6.57
CA LEU A 76 -6.11 11.69 -7.29
C LEU A 76 -5.19 10.47 -7.40
N MET A 77 -5.09 9.65 -6.35
CA MET A 77 -4.34 8.39 -6.38
C MET A 77 -4.94 7.37 -7.35
N ALA A 78 -6.26 7.16 -7.31
CA ALA A 78 -6.98 6.24 -8.20
C ALA A 78 -6.91 6.65 -9.69
N THR A 79 -6.51 7.90 -9.95
CA THR A 79 -6.34 8.47 -11.29
C THR A 79 -4.88 8.77 -11.64
N LEU A 80 -3.92 8.13 -10.93
CA LEU A 80 -2.47 8.23 -11.17
C LEU A 80 -1.94 9.68 -11.14
N ARG A 81 -2.43 10.49 -10.19
CA ARG A 81 -2.03 11.88 -9.94
C ARG A 81 -1.38 12.05 -8.56
N GLN A 82 -0.44 11.16 -8.22
CA GLN A 82 0.22 11.07 -6.91
C GLN A 82 0.86 12.39 -6.42
N PHE A 83 1.45 13.18 -7.33
CA PHE A 83 2.04 14.48 -6.97
C PHE A 83 1.00 15.52 -6.53
N GLN A 84 -0.24 15.40 -7.02
CA GLN A 84 -1.35 16.24 -6.58
C GLN A 84 -2.04 15.65 -5.34
N ALA A 85 -2.01 14.33 -5.18
CA ALA A 85 -2.62 13.64 -4.05
C ALA A 85 -1.93 13.96 -2.72
N ARG A 86 -0.59 13.93 -2.69
CA ARG A 86 0.17 14.15 -1.44
C ARG A 86 -0.19 15.47 -0.73
N PRO A 87 -0.23 16.65 -1.39
CA PRO A 87 -0.68 17.87 -0.74
C PRO A 87 -2.07 17.78 -0.11
N MET A 88 -2.98 16.98 -0.68
CA MET A 88 -4.30 16.77 -0.10
C MET A 88 -4.23 15.95 1.19
N PHE A 89 -3.42 14.87 1.24
CA PHE A 89 -3.22 14.11 2.48
C PHE A 89 -2.56 14.95 3.58
N VAL A 90 -1.56 15.77 3.23
CA VAL A 90 -0.93 16.71 4.17
C VAL A 90 -1.95 17.71 4.71
N GLN A 91 -2.79 18.28 3.83
CA GLN A 91 -3.82 19.22 4.26
C GLN A 91 -4.87 18.56 5.16
N ALA A 92 -5.23 17.30 4.88
CA ALA A 92 -6.13 16.54 5.74
C ALA A 92 -5.54 16.35 7.15
N LEU A 93 -4.24 16.07 7.26
CA LEU A 93 -3.53 15.98 8.55
C LEU A 93 -3.54 17.30 9.31
N VAL A 94 -3.31 18.43 8.63
CA VAL A 94 -3.39 19.76 9.25
C VAL A 94 -4.79 20.03 9.79
N CYS A 95 -5.85 19.62 9.08
CA CYS A 95 -7.21 19.72 9.60
C CYS A 95 -7.41 18.87 10.87
N CYS A 96 -6.75 17.70 10.97
CA CYS A 96 -6.81 16.84 12.15
C CYS A 96 -6.10 17.42 13.38
N GLU A 97 -5.08 18.27 13.23
CA GLU A 97 -4.44 18.93 14.38
C GLU A 97 -5.42 19.83 15.14
N GLY A 98 -6.44 20.35 14.46
CA GLY A 98 -7.54 21.10 15.06
C GLY A 98 -8.51 20.26 15.91
N PHE A 99 -8.38 18.94 15.93
CA PHE A 99 -9.22 18.05 16.73
C PHE A 99 -8.92 18.14 18.23
N HIS A 100 -7.75 18.65 18.62
CA HIS A 100 -7.30 18.77 20.01
C HIS A 100 -8.01 19.87 20.84
N ILE A 101 -9.24 20.27 20.49
CA ILE A 101 -10.08 21.11 21.34
C ILE A 101 -10.73 20.18 22.39
N PRO A 102 -10.37 20.28 23.69
CA PRO A 102 -10.91 19.38 24.70
C PRO A 102 -12.42 19.59 24.84
N LEU A 103 -13.19 18.56 24.52
CA LEU A 103 -14.60 18.47 24.94
C LEU A 103 -14.65 18.07 26.42
N PRO A 104 -15.70 18.44 27.17
CA PRO A 104 -15.84 18.05 28.57
C PRO A 104 -15.85 16.52 28.71
N PRO A 105 -15.12 15.93 29.68
CA PRO A 105 -14.90 14.48 29.81
C PRO A 105 -16.16 13.63 30.12
N ASN A 106 -17.34 14.25 30.23
CA ASN A 106 -18.61 13.59 30.58
C ASN A 106 -19.62 13.51 29.41
N ASP A 107 -19.24 13.87 28.18
CA ASP A 107 -20.13 13.74 27.02
C ASP A 107 -19.94 12.37 26.35
N PRO A 108 -20.97 11.50 26.24
CA PRO A 108 -20.85 10.23 25.52
C PRO A 108 -20.51 10.40 24.03
N ARG A 109 -20.77 11.58 23.44
CA ARG A 109 -20.34 11.93 22.07
C ARG A 109 -18.85 12.25 21.99
N HIS A 110 -18.16 12.37 23.12
CA HIS A 110 -16.72 12.59 23.16
C HIS A 110 -15.97 11.36 22.62
N ASP A 111 -16.40 10.16 23.03
CA ASP A 111 -15.70 8.91 22.72
C ASP A 111 -15.83 8.49 21.24
N GLU A 112 -17.03 8.58 20.67
CA GLU A 112 -17.28 8.26 19.25
C GLU A 112 -16.57 9.24 18.31
N ASN A 113 -16.65 10.54 18.60
CA ASN A 113 -15.96 11.55 17.82
C ASN A 113 -14.44 11.40 17.95
N HIS A 114 -13.92 11.08 19.13
CA HIS A 114 -12.48 10.84 19.34
C HIS A 114 -11.98 9.65 18.52
N THR A 115 -12.71 8.52 18.52
CA THR A 115 -12.34 7.32 17.74
C THR A 115 -12.33 7.61 16.23
N LEU A 116 -13.34 8.35 15.74
CA LEU A 116 -13.40 8.75 14.33
C LEU A 116 -12.29 9.74 13.95
N GLN A 117 -11.94 10.66 14.86
CA GLN A 117 -10.84 11.61 14.68
C GLN A 117 -9.49 10.88 14.57
N GLU A 118 -9.24 9.93 15.47
CA GLU A 118 -8.05 9.08 15.42
C GLU A 118 -7.99 8.29 14.10
N SER A 119 -9.09 7.65 13.70
CA SER A 119 -9.14 6.85 12.46
C SER A 119 -8.82 7.68 11.21
N ILE A 120 -9.38 8.89 11.09
CA ILE A 120 -9.10 9.77 9.94
C ILE A 120 -7.67 10.28 9.96
N TYR A 121 -7.16 10.68 11.12
CA TYR A 121 -5.76 11.06 11.28
C TYR A 121 -4.83 9.93 10.82
N TRP A 122 -5.05 8.71 11.32
CA TRP A 122 -4.23 7.55 10.97
C TRP A 122 -4.26 7.22 9.49
N THR A 123 -5.45 7.25 8.88
CA THR A 123 -5.62 6.96 7.46
C THR A 123 -4.92 8.01 6.57
N CYS A 124 -5.01 9.29 6.93
CA CYS A 124 -4.32 10.37 6.23
C CYS A 124 -2.80 10.28 6.40
N PHE A 125 -2.34 9.99 7.63
CA PHE A 125 -0.92 9.89 7.96
C PHE A 125 -0.26 8.76 7.19
N LYS A 126 -0.91 7.59 7.18
CA LYS A 126 -0.47 6.42 6.41
C LYS A 126 -0.34 6.74 4.93
N SER A 127 -1.39 7.31 4.32
CA SER A 127 -1.40 7.63 2.89
C SER A 127 -0.31 8.65 2.53
N GLU A 128 -0.12 9.69 3.36
CA GLU A 128 0.99 10.64 3.18
C GLU A 128 2.34 9.94 3.27
N LEU A 129 2.54 9.10 4.28
CA LEU A 129 3.80 8.42 4.57
C LEU A 129 4.20 7.46 3.45
N GLU A 130 3.27 6.67 2.93
CA GLU A 130 3.50 5.75 1.80
C GLU A 130 3.93 6.52 0.55
N LEU A 131 3.22 7.61 0.20
CA LEU A 131 3.59 8.46 -0.92
C LEU A 131 4.93 9.14 -0.69
N ARG A 132 5.21 9.61 0.53
CA ARG A 132 6.44 10.31 0.89
C ARG A 132 7.65 9.40 0.68
N LEU A 133 7.55 8.14 1.11
CA LEU A 133 8.60 7.15 0.90
C LEU A 133 8.81 6.83 -0.58
N GLU A 134 7.73 6.57 -1.33
CA GLU A 134 7.83 6.18 -2.75
C GLU A 134 8.29 7.31 -3.67
N LEU A 135 7.97 8.56 -3.32
CA LEU A 135 8.43 9.74 -4.06
C LEU A 135 9.83 10.21 -3.63
N GLY A 136 10.43 9.60 -2.60
CA GLY A 136 11.72 10.01 -2.05
C GLY A 136 11.72 11.45 -1.51
N LEU A 137 10.57 11.92 -1.01
CA LEU A 137 10.41 13.29 -0.52
C LEU A 137 10.80 13.38 0.95
N GLY A 138 11.97 13.97 1.24
CA GLY A 138 12.47 14.15 2.60
C GLY A 138 13.91 13.67 2.73
N ASN A 139 14.77 14.60 3.15
CA ASN A 139 16.23 14.58 3.35
C ASN A 139 17.05 13.28 3.18
N THR A 140 18.21 13.49 2.53
CA THR A 140 19.24 12.55 2.07
C THR A 140 20.06 11.83 3.14
N THR A 141 19.66 11.82 4.42
CA THR A 141 20.53 11.28 5.50
C THR A 141 19.85 10.38 6.52
N CYS A 142 18.54 10.45 6.73
CA CYS A 142 17.80 9.51 7.58
C CYS A 142 16.30 9.68 7.31
N LEU A 143 15.60 8.59 6.97
CA LEU A 143 14.15 8.60 6.88
C LEU A 143 13.59 8.85 8.28
N ASP A 144 12.89 9.96 8.49
CA ASP A 144 12.09 10.15 9.70
C ASP A 144 10.88 9.21 9.64
N LEU A 145 11.11 8.00 10.14
CA LEU A 145 10.16 6.90 10.27
C LEU A 145 9.39 6.98 11.60
N THR A 146 9.41 8.14 12.27
CA THR A 146 8.69 8.32 13.54
C THR A 146 7.20 8.12 13.30
N TYR A 147 6.72 6.98 13.79
CA TYR A 147 5.30 6.65 13.86
C TYR A 147 4.77 7.17 15.20
N PRO A 148 3.55 7.72 15.29
CA PRO A 148 2.99 8.12 16.58
C PRO A 148 3.05 6.97 17.59
N ALA A 149 3.42 7.29 18.83
CA ALA A 149 3.72 6.30 19.87
C ALA A 149 2.48 5.51 20.32
N LEU A 150 1.29 6.10 20.18
CA LEU A 150 0.04 5.53 20.66
C LEU A 150 -0.56 4.59 19.60
N PHE A 151 -1.07 3.44 20.04
CA PHE A 151 -2.09 2.74 19.25
C PHE A 151 -3.40 3.53 19.36
N PRO A 152 -4.29 3.49 18.36
CA PRO A 152 -5.64 4.02 18.55
C PRO A 152 -6.29 3.33 19.77
N SER A 153 -7.37 3.90 20.30
CA SER A 153 -8.17 3.22 21.34
C SER A 153 -9.20 2.28 20.71
N PRO A 154 -9.43 1.07 21.26
CA PRO A 154 -10.45 0.15 20.74
C PRO A 154 -11.85 0.78 20.80
N PRO A 155 -12.73 0.53 19.82
CA PRO A 155 -14.14 0.89 19.91
C PRO A 155 -14.78 0.27 21.15
N LYS A 156 -15.68 0.98 21.83
CA LYS A 156 -16.34 0.49 23.05
C LYS A 156 -17.30 -0.68 22.80
N ASP A 157 -17.82 -0.80 21.57
CA ASP A 157 -18.74 -1.86 21.14
C ASP A 157 -18.08 -2.81 20.12
N LEU A 158 -17.04 -3.53 20.55
CA LEU A 158 -16.36 -4.53 19.71
C LEU A 158 -17.31 -5.64 19.21
N GLU A 159 -18.40 -5.90 19.92
CA GLU A 159 -19.28 -7.07 19.72
C GLU A 159 -20.19 -6.99 18.46
N THR A 160 -20.38 -5.83 17.82
CA THR A 160 -21.48 -5.69 16.83
C THR A 160 -21.09 -5.57 15.36
N GLN A 161 -19.83 -5.29 15.00
CA GLN A 161 -19.30 -5.29 13.59
C GLN A 161 -17.89 -4.65 13.47
N GLY A 162 -17.30 -4.13 14.56
CA GLY A 162 -16.05 -3.36 14.52
C GLY A 162 -14.77 -4.13 14.85
N GLU A 163 -14.87 -5.36 15.36
CA GLU A 163 -13.71 -6.13 15.84
C GLU A 163 -12.69 -6.45 14.72
N THR A 164 -13.15 -6.90 13.56
CA THR A 164 -12.26 -7.22 12.44
C THR A 164 -11.54 -5.98 11.90
N VAL A 165 -12.27 -4.87 11.71
CA VAL A 165 -11.68 -3.60 11.27
C VAL A 165 -10.66 -3.09 12.30
N TRP A 166 -10.95 -3.28 13.58
CA TRP A 166 -10.05 -2.94 14.66
C TRP A 166 -8.75 -3.75 14.65
N TYR A 167 -8.85 -5.09 14.54
CA TYR A 167 -7.67 -5.95 14.41
C TYR A 167 -6.85 -5.62 13.17
N PHE A 168 -7.51 -5.28 12.06
CA PHE A 168 -6.83 -4.82 10.85
C PHE A 168 -5.95 -3.60 11.13
N TYR A 169 -6.48 -2.56 11.78
CA TYR A 169 -5.70 -1.37 12.12
C TYR A 169 -4.53 -1.68 13.06
N LEU A 170 -4.74 -2.52 14.09
CA LEU A 170 -3.68 -2.91 15.01
C LEU A 170 -2.57 -3.68 14.30
N ALA A 171 -2.93 -4.66 13.47
CA ALA A 171 -2.01 -5.46 12.69
C ALA A 171 -1.20 -4.60 11.71
N GLU A 172 -1.86 -3.68 11.03
CA GLU A 172 -1.22 -2.74 10.12
C GLU A 172 -0.18 -1.86 10.83
N ILE A 173 -0.54 -1.27 11.98
CA ILE A 173 0.37 -0.46 12.79
C ILE A 173 1.56 -1.30 13.27
N ALA A 174 1.30 -2.53 13.72
CA ALA A 174 2.32 -3.44 14.21
C ALA A 174 3.32 -3.81 13.10
N LEU A 175 2.83 -4.21 11.91
CA LEU A 175 3.66 -4.49 10.73
C LEU A 175 4.47 -3.26 10.33
N ARG A 176 3.87 -2.07 10.33
CA ARG A 176 4.57 -0.84 9.95
C ARG A 176 5.70 -0.50 10.92
N ARG A 177 5.46 -0.62 12.23
CA ARG A 177 6.47 -0.43 13.27
C ARG A 177 7.59 -1.47 13.18
N LEU A 178 7.25 -2.73 12.88
CA LEU A 178 8.25 -3.77 12.61
C LEU A 178 9.09 -3.41 11.39
N GLY A 179 8.47 -3.10 10.24
CA GLY A 179 9.16 -2.67 9.03
C GLY A 179 10.09 -1.47 9.27
N ASN A 180 9.66 -0.48 10.05
CA ASN A 180 10.52 0.66 10.41
C ASN A 180 11.74 0.25 11.24
N ARG A 181 11.59 -0.71 12.17
CA ARG A 181 12.74 -1.25 12.93
C ARG A 181 13.69 -2.02 12.01
N VAL A 182 13.15 -2.81 11.07
CA VAL A 182 13.94 -3.53 10.06
C VAL A 182 14.73 -2.55 9.18
N LEU A 183 14.07 -1.52 8.64
CA LEU A 183 14.73 -0.50 7.82
C LEU A 183 15.83 0.25 8.60
N ASN A 184 15.55 0.64 9.85
CA ASN A 184 16.57 1.26 10.70
C ASN A 184 17.76 0.33 10.95
N TYR A 185 17.51 -0.95 11.22
CA TYR A 185 18.57 -1.94 11.41
C TYR A 185 19.42 -2.11 10.14
N ILE A 186 18.78 -2.22 8.97
CA ILE A 186 19.47 -2.43 7.69
C ILE A 186 20.27 -1.19 7.27
N TYR A 187 19.66 -0.01 7.34
CA TYR A 187 20.23 1.21 6.72
C TYR A 187 20.96 2.14 7.69
N ASN A 188 20.59 2.19 8.97
CA ASN A 188 21.23 3.08 9.95
C ASN A 188 22.30 2.38 10.80
N CYS A 189 22.19 1.06 11.00
CA CYS A 189 23.14 0.32 11.84
C CYS A 189 24.26 -0.41 11.07
N LYS A 190 24.19 -0.50 9.73
CA LYS A 190 25.25 -1.12 8.91
C LYS A 190 25.58 -0.30 7.65
N PRO A 191 26.84 0.12 7.45
CA PRO A 191 27.30 0.51 6.11
C PRO A 191 27.22 -0.70 5.18
N PHE A 192 26.82 -0.51 3.92
CA PHE A 192 26.87 -1.52 2.87
C PHE A 192 28.19 -2.33 2.94
N GLY A 193 28.10 -3.67 2.98
CA GLY A 193 29.26 -4.58 3.00
C GLY A 193 29.54 -5.33 4.31
N LYS A 194 28.62 -5.30 5.30
CA LYS A 194 28.66 -6.23 6.45
C LYS A 194 27.40 -7.10 6.47
N SER A 195 27.58 -8.43 6.43
CA SER A 195 26.49 -9.43 6.49
C SER A 195 25.51 -9.13 7.63
N ALA A 196 24.21 -9.26 7.34
CA ALA A 196 23.13 -9.12 8.33
C ALA A 196 23.34 -10.11 9.50
N ASP A 197 23.02 -9.68 10.73
CA ASP A 197 23.06 -10.63 11.85
C ASP A 197 21.88 -11.57 11.72
N VAL A 198 22.16 -12.86 11.50
CA VAL A 198 21.15 -13.87 11.21
C VAL A 198 20.15 -13.99 12.36
N GLU A 199 20.61 -13.89 13.60
CA GLU A 199 19.72 -14.00 14.76
C GLU A 199 18.74 -12.84 14.84
N THR A 200 19.23 -11.61 14.67
CA THR A 200 18.36 -10.43 14.58
C THR A 200 17.31 -10.55 13.46
N ILE A 201 17.68 -11.12 12.31
CA ILE A 201 16.74 -11.35 11.19
C ILE A 201 15.71 -12.42 11.56
N ARG A 202 16.11 -13.52 12.21
CA ARG A 202 15.18 -14.54 12.72
C ARG A 202 14.20 -13.96 13.73
N ASP A 203 14.66 -13.07 14.60
CA ASP A 203 13.79 -12.39 15.56
C ASP A 203 12.74 -11.52 14.86
N PHE A 204 13.10 -10.81 13.79
CA PHE A 204 12.14 -10.04 13.01
C PHE A 204 11.17 -10.93 12.23
N GLU A 205 11.66 -12.01 11.62
CA GLU A 205 10.85 -13.01 10.94
C GLU A 205 9.83 -13.64 11.91
N GLY A 206 10.27 -14.06 13.09
CA GLY A 206 9.42 -14.63 14.14
C GLY A 206 8.37 -13.66 14.66
N GLN A 207 8.70 -12.37 14.80
CA GLN A 207 7.73 -11.33 15.15
C GLN A 207 6.66 -11.13 14.08
N ALA A 208 7.05 -11.14 12.79
CA ALA A 208 6.11 -11.00 11.68
C ALA A 208 5.16 -12.20 11.61
N LEU A 209 5.72 -13.42 11.66
CA LEU A 209 4.94 -14.67 11.63
C LEU A 209 4.01 -14.77 12.85
N GLY A 210 4.52 -14.53 14.06
CA GLY A 210 3.70 -14.58 15.27
C GLY A 210 2.56 -13.55 15.28
N LEU A 211 2.75 -12.40 14.64
CA LEU A 211 1.66 -11.45 14.42
C LEU A 211 0.60 -12.02 13.46
N LEU A 212 1.01 -12.58 12.33
CA LEU A 212 0.08 -13.17 11.35
C LEU A 212 -0.70 -14.36 11.93
N ASP A 213 -0.03 -15.23 12.70
CA ASP A 213 -0.63 -16.37 13.38
C ASP A 213 -1.66 -15.94 14.44
N SER A 214 -1.52 -14.74 15.00
CA SER A 214 -2.45 -14.18 15.99
C SER A 214 -3.69 -13.52 15.37
N LEU A 215 -3.74 -13.37 14.04
CA LEU A 215 -4.86 -12.69 13.38
C LEU A 215 -6.13 -13.53 13.38
N PRO A 216 -7.31 -12.88 13.47
CA PRO A 216 -8.58 -13.54 13.19
C PRO A 216 -8.61 -14.19 11.80
N ALA A 217 -9.35 -15.29 11.65
CA ALA A 217 -9.50 -16.03 10.40
C ALA A 217 -9.93 -15.14 9.20
N LEU A 218 -10.75 -14.12 9.46
CA LEU A 218 -11.19 -13.13 8.45
C LEU A 218 -10.06 -12.27 7.88
N LEU A 219 -8.96 -12.10 8.61
CA LEU A 219 -7.80 -11.29 8.22
C LEU A 219 -6.57 -12.12 7.86
N ASN A 220 -6.56 -13.40 8.22
CA ASN A 220 -5.42 -14.27 7.97
C ASN A 220 -5.36 -14.62 6.46
N PRO A 221 -4.25 -14.29 5.75
CA PRO A 221 -4.11 -14.54 4.32
C PRO A 221 -4.18 -16.03 3.94
N ASP A 222 -3.75 -16.92 4.83
CA ASP A 222 -3.68 -18.36 4.58
C ASP A 222 -5.02 -19.07 4.80
N THR A 223 -6.02 -18.37 5.34
CA THR A 223 -7.35 -18.94 5.59
C THR A 223 -8.15 -19.00 4.29
N PRO A 224 -8.61 -20.21 3.86
CA PRO A 224 -9.50 -20.34 2.71
C PRO A 224 -10.79 -19.54 2.90
N ASN A 225 -11.31 -18.94 1.82
CA ASN A 225 -12.54 -18.10 1.88
C ASN A 225 -13.73 -18.84 2.51
N GLU A 226 -13.86 -20.14 2.25
CA GLU A 226 -14.92 -20.99 2.80
C GLU A 226 -14.84 -21.13 4.34
N ALA A 227 -13.62 -21.12 4.90
CA ALA A 227 -13.38 -21.23 6.33
C ALA A 227 -13.49 -19.89 7.08
N ALA A 228 -13.33 -18.77 6.35
CA ALA A 228 -13.42 -17.44 6.92
C ALA A 228 -14.87 -16.97 7.16
N HIS A 229 -15.88 -17.67 6.61
CA HIS A 229 -17.30 -17.28 6.69
C HIS A 229 -17.60 -15.83 6.20
N ASP A 230 -16.81 -15.29 5.27
CA ASP A 230 -17.00 -13.95 4.68
C ASP A 230 -17.93 -14.02 3.45
N GLU A 231 -19.18 -14.42 3.65
CA GLU A 231 -20.15 -14.66 2.56
C GLU A 231 -20.36 -13.43 1.67
N ASN A 232 -20.31 -12.22 2.26
CA ASN A 232 -20.48 -10.94 1.56
C ASN A 232 -19.17 -10.32 1.04
N HIS A 233 -18.02 -10.96 1.27
CA HIS A 233 -16.68 -10.43 0.93
C HIS A 233 -16.41 -9.04 1.55
N GLU A 234 -17.04 -8.74 2.68
CA GLU A 234 -16.96 -7.42 3.35
C GLU A 234 -15.54 -7.12 3.84
N HIS A 235 -14.78 -8.16 4.20
CA HIS A 235 -13.44 -8.03 4.76
C HIS A 235 -12.33 -8.41 3.78
N SER A 236 -12.71 -8.87 2.58
CA SER A 236 -11.78 -9.25 1.51
C SER A 236 -10.75 -8.17 1.18
N ALA A 237 -11.17 -6.90 1.12
CA ALA A 237 -10.29 -5.77 0.88
C ALA A 237 -9.30 -5.53 2.03
N LEU A 238 -9.73 -5.70 3.28
CA LEU A 238 -8.86 -5.54 4.46
C LEU A 238 -7.81 -6.64 4.49
N ARG A 239 -8.21 -7.90 4.28
CA ARG A 239 -7.29 -9.04 4.17
C ARG A 239 -6.30 -8.86 3.04
N PHE A 240 -6.75 -8.39 1.87
CA PHE A 240 -5.88 -8.09 0.72
C PHE A 240 -4.83 -7.03 1.07
N ILE A 241 -5.25 -5.90 1.66
CA ILE A 241 -4.33 -4.82 2.06
C ILE A 241 -3.33 -5.31 3.10
N LEU A 242 -3.80 -6.05 4.11
CA LEU A 242 -2.95 -6.55 5.19
C LEU A 242 -1.91 -7.56 4.68
N ASN A 243 -2.33 -8.49 3.79
CA ASN A 243 -1.41 -9.41 3.13
C ASN A 243 -0.34 -8.65 2.33
N GLY A 244 -0.75 -7.58 1.63
CA GLY A 244 0.19 -6.68 0.97
C GLY A 244 1.26 -6.15 1.95
N HIS A 245 0.85 -5.56 3.06
CA HIS A 245 1.81 -5.00 4.02
C HIS A 245 2.67 -6.07 4.70
N ALA A 246 2.15 -7.27 4.90
CA ALA A 246 2.93 -8.39 5.40
C ALA A 246 4.05 -8.76 4.40
N ILE A 247 3.74 -8.86 3.12
CA ILE A 247 4.73 -9.08 2.05
C ILE A 247 5.78 -7.95 2.05
N ASP A 248 5.37 -6.68 2.15
CA ASP A 248 6.32 -5.56 2.20
C ASP A 248 7.26 -5.68 3.41
N CYS A 249 6.75 -6.13 4.57
CA CYS A 249 7.57 -6.41 5.76
C CYS A 249 8.58 -7.54 5.51
N PHE A 250 8.16 -8.65 4.91
CA PHE A 250 9.06 -9.76 4.60
C PHE A 250 10.09 -9.41 3.51
N GLU A 251 9.70 -8.67 2.47
CA GLU A 251 10.63 -8.14 1.47
C GLU A 251 11.73 -7.30 2.14
N MET A 252 11.37 -6.44 3.11
CA MET A 252 12.35 -5.68 3.90
C MET A 252 13.26 -6.58 4.75
N ILE A 253 12.71 -7.60 5.42
CA ILE A 253 13.48 -8.54 6.25
C ILE A 253 14.52 -9.31 5.42
N TYR A 254 14.12 -9.81 4.25
CA TYR A 254 14.97 -10.65 3.41
C TYR A 254 15.85 -9.87 2.42
N TRP A 255 15.62 -8.57 2.25
CA TRP A 255 16.34 -7.73 1.27
C TRP A 255 17.87 -7.87 1.32
N PRO A 256 18.54 -7.86 2.48
CA PRO A 256 20.00 -7.96 2.53
C PRO A 256 20.53 -9.24 1.84
N PHE A 257 19.85 -10.38 2.06
CA PHE A 257 20.29 -11.67 1.49
C PHE A 257 20.01 -11.76 0.00
N VAL A 258 18.89 -11.19 -0.47
CA VAL A 258 18.59 -11.11 -1.91
C VAL A 258 19.59 -10.17 -2.60
N PHE A 259 19.90 -9.04 -1.97
CA PHE A 259 20.88 -8.09 -2.47
C PHE A 259 22.27 -8.73 -2.60
N ASP A 260 22.77 -9.36 -1.53
CA ASP A 260 24.08 -10.02 -1.52
C ASP A 260 24.12 -11.16 -2.55
N ALA A 261 23.08 -11.99 -2.63
CA ALA A 261 23.02 -13.07 -3.62
C ALA A 261 23.12 -12.56 -5.08
N ILE A 262 22.52 -11.41 -5.39
CA ILE A 262 22.54 -10.80 -6.74
C ILE A 262 23.87 -10.08 -7.03
N HIS A 263 24.49 -9.46 -6.03
CA HIS A 263 25.69 -8.62 -6.22
C HIS A 263 27.00 -9.35 -5.97
N GLU A 264 27.06 -10.15 -4.90
CA GLU A 264 28.26 -10.87 -4.46
C GLU A 264 28.23 -12.35 -4.83
N GLY A 265 27.03 -12.91 -5.08
CA GLY A 265 26.82 -14.31 -5.41
C GLY A 265 26.31 -15.12 -4.22
N LEU A 266 26.05 -16.42 -4.43
CA LEU A 266 25.49 -17.27 -3.38
C LEU A 266 26.48 -17.48 -2.22
N PRO A 267 26.05 -17.25 -0.98
CA PRO A 267 26.85 -17.58 0.19
C PRO A 267 27.03 -19.10 0.31
N HIS A 268 28.11 -19.52 0.99
CA HIS A 268 28.33 -20.94 1.30
C HIS A 268 27.43 -21.43 2.44
N ASP A 269 26.96 -20.52 3.28
CA ASP A 269 26.08 -20.82 4.41
C ASP A 269 24.66 -21.14 3.92
N PRO A 270 24.15 -22.36 4.19
CA PRO A 270 22.80 -22.77 3.81
C PRO A 270 21.69 -21.88 4.38
N ASP A 271 21.88 -21.31 5.57
CA ASP A 271 20.87 -20.45 6.19
C ASP A 271 20.70 -19.15 5.41
N LEU A 272 21.81 -18.55 4.96
CA LEU A 272 21.80 -17.34 4.13
C LEU A 272 21.16 -17.61 2.76
N VAL A 273 21.43 -18.78 2.16
CA VAL A 273 20.76 -19.22 0.93
C VAL A 273 19.25 -19.39 1.14
N ALA A 274 18.84 -19.92 2.29
CA ALA A 274 17.43 -20.07 2.62
C ALA A 274 16.71 -18.72 2.73
N PHE A 275 17.33 -17.70 3.35
CA PHE A 275 16.76 -16.35 3.40
C PHE A 275 16.66 -15.69 2.02
N ALA A 276 17.69 -15.83 1.18
CA ALA A 276 17.64 -15.34 -0.20
C ALA A 276 16.49 -16.00 -0.99
N ARG A 277 16.30 -17.32 -0.83
CA ARG A 277 15.17 -18.06 -1.41
C ARG A 277 13.83 -17.52 -0.92
N LYS A 278 13.64 -17.36 0.40
CA LYS A 278 12.41 -16.80 0.98
C LYS A 278 12.12 -15.41 0.40
N GLY A 279 13.13 -14.53 0.33
CA GLY A 279 13.00 -13.20 -0.26
C GLY A 279 12.56 -13.23 -1.71
N LEU A 280 13.18 -14.07 -2.55
CA LEU A 280 12.76 -14.24 -3.95
C LEU A 280 11.33 -14.79 -4.09
N HIS A 281 10.89 -15.65 -3.18
CA HIS A 281 9.51 -16.12 -3.16
C HIS A 281 8.53 -14.99 -2.77
N MET A 282 8.88 -14.11 -1.84
CA MET A 282 8.05 -12.94 -1.50
C MET A 282 7.82 -12.03 -2.70
N TYR A 283 8.86 -11.79 -3.52
CA TYR A 283 8.71 -11.00 -4.75
C TYR A 283 7.76 -11.65 -5.77
N ALA A 284 7.73 -12.99 -5.87
CA ALA A 284 6.74 -13.66 -6.70
C ALA A 284 5.33 -13.60 -6.09
N SER A 285 5.22 -13.85 -4.77
CA SER A 285 3.96 -13.75 -4.03
C SER A 285 3.34 -12.35 -4.11
N ARG A 286 4.14 -11.28 -4.13
CA ARG A 286 3.67 -9.90 -4.40
C ARG A 286 2.89 -9.83 -5.72
N ILE A 287 3.44 -10.42 -6.78
CA ILE A 287 2.83 -10.37 -8.11
C ILE A 287 1.53 -11.18 -8.10
N GLU A 288 1.60 -12.41 -7.62
CA GLU A 288 0.45 -13.33 -7.55
C GLU A 288 -0.69 -12.74 -6.69
N SER A 289 -0.36 -12.16 -5.53
CA SER A 289 -1.36 -11.59 -4.64
C SER A 289 -2.07 -10.37 -5.23
N ASN A 290 -1.40 -9.60 -6.09
CA ASN A 290 -1.94 -8.37 -6.68
C ASN A 290 -2.57 -8.58 -8.05
N GLU A 291 -2.39 -9.75 -8.69
CA GLU A 291 -2.94 -10.05 -10.03
C GLU A 291 -4.43 -9.66 -10.16
N PRO A 292 -5.32 -9.98 -9.20
CA PRO A 292 -6.74 -9.61 -9.32
C PRO A 292 -6.99 -8.10 -9.42
N GLY A 293 -6.06 -7.27 -8.93
CA GLY A 293 -6.13 -5.82 -8.93
C GLY A 293 -5.48 -5.16 -10.16
N PHE A 294 -4.78 -5.89 -11.02
CA PHE A 294 -3.91 -5.33 -12.07
C PHE A 294 -4.61 -4.37 -13.02
N TYR A 295 -5.89 -4.59 -13.31
CA TYR A 295 -6.64 -3.79 -14.28
C TYR A 295 -7.68 -2.87 -13.61
N TYR A 296 -7.65 -2.78 -12.28
CA TYR A 296 -8.63 -2.05 -11.49
C TYR A 296 -8.08 -0.72 -10.94
N ARG A 297 -8.95 0.30 -10.88
CA ARG A 297 -8.62 1.63 -10.34
C ARG A 297 -9.04 1.73 -8.88
N HIS A 298 -8.06 1.90 -8.01
CA HIS A 298 -8.26 2.13 -6.59
C HIS A 298 -7.13 2.99 -6.02
N HIS A 299 -7.26 3.38 -4.75
CA HIS A 299 -6.25 4.17 -4.03
C HIS A 299 -4.82 3.63 -4.17
N GLY A 300 -4.68 2.30 -4.11
CA GLY A 300 -3.40 1.60 -4.12
C GLY A 300 -2.84 1.31 -5.51
N THR A 301 -3.55 1.61 -6.60
CA THR A 301 -3.13 1.21 -7.96
C THR A 301 -1.70 1.67 -8.27
N TRP A 302 -1.38 2.95 -8.04
CA TRP A 302 -0.04 3.46 -8.35
C TRP A 302 1.06 2.77 -7.53
N LEU A 303 0.80 2.47 -6.25
CA LEU A 303 1.74 1.77 -5.36
C LEU A 303 1.91 0.31 -5.78
N MET A 304 0.82 -0.36 -6.17
CA MET A 304 0.82 -1.71 -6.72
C MET A 304 1.67 -1.79 -7.99
N LEU A 305 1.44 -0.90 -8.96
CA LEU A 305 2.23 -0.87 -10.21
C LEU A 305 3.72 -0.82 -9.93
N ARG A 306 4.13 0.04 -8.99
CA ARG A 306 5.54 0.21 -8.62
C ARG A 306 6.11 -0.99 -7.89
N SER A 307 5.40 -1.50 -6.89
CA SER A 307 5.88 -2.64 -6.11
C SER A 307 5.94 -3.92 -6.94
N CYS A 308 4.93 -4.23 -7.76
CA CYS A 308 4.98 -5.36 -8.70
C CYS A 308 6.09 -5.21 -9.75
N THR A 309 6.32 -4.00 -10.27
CA THR A 309 7.44 -3.73 -11.18
C THR A 309 8.79 -3.96 -10.49
N ARG A 310 8.97 -3.46 -9.26
CA ARG A 310 10.17 -3.70 -8.44
C ARG A 310 10.41 -5.20 -8.29
N SER A 311 9.38 -5.95 -7.87
CA SER A 311 9.47 -7.40 -7.68
C SER A 311 9.86 -8.12 -8.97
N ALA A 312 9.24 -7.76 -10.11
CA ALA A 312 9.59 -8.32 -11.41
C ALA A 312 11.05 -8.03 -11.82
N LEU A 313 11.53 -6.81 -11.59
CA LEU A 313 12.93 -6.43 -11.86
C LEU A 313 13.91 -7.22 -10.98
N VAL A 314 13.61 -7.43 -9.70
CA VAL A 314 14.44 -8.24 -8.79
C VAL A 314 14.50 -9.70 -9.25
N LEU A 315 13.36 -10.28 -9.63
CA LEU A 315 13.28 -11.66 -10.17
C LEU A 315 14.11 -11.80 -11.44
N CYS A 316 13.99 -10.86 -12.39
CA CYS A 316 14.84 -10.82 -13.59
C CYS A 316 16.32 -10.69 -13.24
N GLY A 317 16.65 -9.82 -12.27
CA GLY A 317 18.02 -9.61 -11.80
C GLY A 317 18.65 -10.88 -11.24
N ALA A 318 17.90 -11.63 -10.42
CA ALA A 318 18.32 -12.92 -9.90
C ALA A 318 18.52 -13.96 -11.02
N ALA A 319 17.59 -14.06 -11.97
CA ALA A 319 17.73 -14.96 -13.12
C ALA A 319 18.97 -14.62 -13.97
N ARG A 320 19.23 -13.33 -14.24
CA ARG A 320 20.42 -12.89 -14.99
C ARG A 320 21.74 -13.31 -14.34
N ARG A 321 21.74 -13.50 -13.02
CA ARG A 321 22.89 -13.93 -12.20
C ARG A 321 22.99 -15.45 -12.05
N GLY A 322 22.10 -16.23 -12.68
CA GLY A 322 22.12 -17.69 -12.61
C GLY A 322 21.55 -18.24 -11.30
N LEU A 323 20.68 -17.48 -10.62
CA LEU A 323 20.03 -17.90 -9.38
C LEU A 323 18.71 -18.64 -9.62
N ASP A 324 18.55 -19.27 -10.80
CA ASP A 324 17.32 -19.94 -11.23
C ASP A 324 16.83 -20.99 -10.23
N THR A 325 17.76 -21.64 -9.53
CA THR A 325 17.44 -22.65 -8.50
C THR A 325 16.78 -22.07 -7.25
N LEU A 326 16.86 -20.75 -7.03
CA LEU A 326 16.21 -20.05 -5.92
C LEU A 326 14.85 -19.47 -6.30
N LEU A 327 14.56 -19.31 -7.59
CA LEU A 327 13.32 -18.70 -8.09
C LEU A 327 12.16 -19.70 -8.06
N PRO A 328 10.93 -19.26 -7.74
CA PRO A 328 9.74 -20.11 -7.81
C PRO A 328 9.38 -20.44 -9.27
N HIS A 329 8.85 -21.62 -9.56
CA HIS A 329 8.58 -22.05 -10.94
C HIS A 329 7.65 -21.10 -11.74
N SER A 330 6.74 -20.39 -11.06
CA SER A 330 5.81 -19.43 -11.66
C SER A 330 6.43 -18.07 -12.01
N TRP A 331 7.69 -17.80 -11.64
CA TRP A 331 8.27 -16.45 -11.69
C TRP A 331 8.22 -15.81 -13.08
N LYS A 332 8.47 -16.58 -14.15
CA LYS A 332 8.43 -16.09 -15.53
C LYS A 332 7.03 -15.66 -15.94
N ASN A 333 6.01 -16.44 -15.56
CA ASN A 333 4.61 -16.09 -15.81
C ASN A 333 4.25 -14.81 -15.05
N GLY A 334 4.64 -14.71 -13.77
CA GLY A 334 4.43 -13.50 -12.98
C GLY A 334 5.02 -12.25 -13.64
N VAL A 335 6.26 -12.33 -14.14
CA VAL A 335 6.88 -11.20 -14.84
C VAL A 335 6.14 -10.84 -16.13
N GLU A 336 5.66 -11.82 -16.90
CA GLU A 336 4.84 -11.54 -18.10
C GLU A 336 3.52 -10.86 -17.70
N GLN A 337 2.85 -11.31 -16.64
CA GLN A 337 1.63 -10.65 -16.14
C GLN A 337 1.90 -9.19 -15.73
N VAL A 338 3.04 -8.91 -15.08
CA VAL A 338 3.46 -7.53 -14.78
C VAL A 338 3.69 -6.72 -16.06
N MET A 339 4.29 -7.29 -17.09
CA MET A 339 4.44 -6.63 -18.39
C MET A 339 3.08 -6.31 -19.03
N GLN A 340 2.10 -7.22 -18.97
CA GLN A 340 0.75 -6.96 -19.47
C GLN A 340 0.03 -5.87 -18.69
N MET A 341 0.15 -5.89 -17.36
CA MET A 341 -0.33 -4.81 -16.49
C MET A 341 0.28 -3.47 -16.90
N LEU A 342 1.61 -3.38 -17.04
CA LEU A 342 2.29 -2.15 -17.43
C LEU A 342 1.89 -1.69 -18.85
N ARG A 343 1.67 -2.60 -19.80
CA ARG A 343 1.13 -2.27 -21.13
C ARG A 343 -0.24 -1.61 -21.02
N TYR A 344 -1.14 -2.19 -20.23
CA TYR A 344 -2.47 -1.63 -20.01
C TYR A 344 -2.41 -0.20 -19.45
N TRP A 345 -1.52 0.09 -18.49
CA TRP A 345 -1.39 1.40 -17.84
C TRP A 345 -0.46 2.40 -18.54
N SER A 346 0.34 1.95 -19.51
CA SER A 346 1.42 2.74 -20.15
C SER A 346 0.98 4.09 -20.74
N SER A 347 -0.30 4.19 -21.12
CA SER A 347 -0.89 5.39 -21.70
C SER A 347 -1.08 6.55 -20.70
N GLU A 348 -1.14 6.26 -19.40
CA GLU A 348 -1.50 7.25 -18.38
C GLU A 348 -0.32 7.93 -17.72
N ALA A 349 0.85 7.28 -17.69
CA ALA A 349 2.03 7.86 -17.08
C ALA A 349 3.32 7.41 -17.80
N LYS A 350 4.21 8.37 -18.06
CA LYS A 350 5.44 8.15 -18.84
C LYS A 350 6.44 7.22 -18.14
N ASP A 351 6.47 7.25 -16.82
CA ASP A 351 7.30 6.39 -15.99
C ASP A 351 6.92 4.91 -16.15
N ILE A 352 5.62 4.59 -16.22
CA ILE A 352 5.11 3.23 -16.47
C ILE A 352 5.60 2.70 -17.81
N ALA A 353 5.47 3.49 -18.89
CA ALA A 353 5.95 3.09 -20.21
C ALA A 353 7.48 2.90 -20.23
N SER A 354 8.24 3.70 -19.46
CA SER A 354 9.68 3.52 -19.34
C SER A 354 10.05 2.25 -18.59
N GLN A 355 9.34 1.94 -17.50
CA GLN A 355 9.52 0.73 -16.70
C GLN A 355 9.22 -0.54 -17.51
N LEU A 356 8.15 -0.53 -18.31
CA LEU A 356 7.81 -1.62 -19.21
C LEU A 356 8.97 -1.97 -20.15
N ARG A 357 9.54 -0.96 -20.83
CA ARG A 357 10.66 -1.19 -21.77
C ARG A 357 11.87 -1.81 -21.08
N ILE A 358 12.22 -1.31 -19.89
CA ILE A 358 13.32 -1.88 -19.10
C ILE A 358 13.04 -3.35 -18.79
N LEU A 359 11.83 -3.67 -18.34
CA LEU A 359 11.46 -5.04 -17.99
C LEU A 359 11.44 -5.98 -19.21
N GLU A 360 10.93 -5.51 -20.36
CA GLU A 360 10.94 -6.24 -21.63
C GLU A 360 12.37 -6.53 -22.11
N ASP A 361 13.26 -5.54 -22.03
CA ASP A 361 14.67 -5.70 -22.39
C ASP A 361 15.37 -6.71 -21.48
N LEU A 362 15.14 -6.63 -20.16
CA LEU A 362 15.69 -7.58 -19.20
C LEU A 362 15.18 -9.01 -19.41
N MET A 363 13.89 -9.19 -19.68
CA MET A 363 13.30 -10.51 -19.91
C MET A 363 13.79 -11.16 -21.20
N ARG A 364 14.02 -10.36 -22.25
CA ARG A 364 14.64 -10.84 -23.48
C ARG A 364 16.03 -11.40 -23.21
N GLU A 365 16.87 -10.65 -22.48
CA GLU A 365 18.22 -11.11 -22.11
C GLU A 365 18.23 -12.39 -21.25
N VAL A 366 17.23 -12.58 -20.39
CA VAL A 366 17.11 -13.80 -19.57
C VAL A 366 16.66 -15.00 -20.40
N THR A 367 15.84 -14.78 -21.42
CA THR A 367 15.28 -15.86 -22.25
C THR A 367 16.25 -16.33 -23.34
N GLU A 368 17.17 -15.47 -23.75
CA GLU A 368 18.19 -15.75 -24.76
C GLU A 368 19.46 -16.45 -24.22
N LYS A 369 19.61 -16.53 -22.89
CA LYS A 369 20.62 -17.34 -22.21
C LYS A 369 20.11 -18.76 -21.99
#